data_AF-A0A7J7P6J5-F1
#
_entry.id   AF-A0A7J7P6J5-F1
#
_cell.length_a   1.000
_cell.length_b   1.000
_cell.length_c   1.000
_cell.angle_alpha   90.00
_cell.angle_beta   90.00
_cell.angle_gamma   90.00
#
_symmetry.space_group_name_H-M   'P 1'
#
loop_
_entity.id
_entity.type
_entity.pdbx_description
1 polymer ?
#
loop_
_entity_poly.entity_id
_entity_poly.type
_entity_poly.pdbx_seq_one_letter_code
_entity_poly.pdbx_strand_id
1 'polypeptide(L)'
;HKADDVVATLTEQVLRQGLRVVIGSPDKDFKQLISEDVQIVMPMPEFGQWSFYTLKHYIAQYNCDPSSDLSFRCIVGNEVDGVPGIQHVVPGFGRKTALKLVKKHGSLENLLSAAAVRTVGKQYVQDALSKHGDYLQKNYQIHGGTLRASDDFSTIRYLIKLSTSASSALSTNKGKKQSAHSPMEENLFVSSYTYEDITIKDVMLDSNYRGGGISVINSLRTTIDNCCIVHFTTNGVLVQSGHETYIRNLFLGQHITAGRDHNVRNFSGTGINLMGNDNAVTDVIIFSVQIGVMVSGQANVLTRVHCYNKATGWGGTGIYLRLPGLTQTHIINCYMDYTGIVVEDPVQLHISSSFFLGDAFIIL
;
A
#
# COMPACT_ATOMS: atom_id res chain seq x y z
N HIS A 1 8.33 -11.04 8.95
CA HIS A 1 6.89 -11.09 9.31
C HIS A 1 6.71 -10.38 10.63
N LYS A 2 5.87 -9.35 10.72
CA LYS A 2 5.37 -8.92 12.04
C LYS A 2 4.45 -10.03 12.57
N ALA A 3 4.53 -10.31 13.86
CA ALA A 3 3.69 -11.31 14.50
C ALA A 3 2.19 -10.92 14.41
N ASP A 4 1.91 -9.63 14.24
CA ASP A 4 0.58 -9.04 14.38
C ASP A 4 -0.35 -9.41 13.23
N ASP A 5 0.17 -9.50 12.01
CA ASP A 5 -0.59 -9.89 10.83
C ASP A 5 -0.98 -11.38 10.86
N VAL A 6 -0.06 -12.22 11.34
CA VAL A 6 -0.34 -13.65 11.57
C VAL A 6 -1.44 -13.81 12.61
N VAL A 7 -1.38 -13.04 13.70
CA VAL A 7 -2.40 -13.04 14.74
C VAL A 7 -3.74 -12.55 14.20
N ALA A 8 -3.77 -11.51 13.35
CA ALA A 8 -5.00 -11.04 12.72
C ALA A 8 -5.63 -12.11 11.80
N THR A 9 -4.82 -12.76 10.97
CA THR A 9 -5.28 -13.87 10.09
C THR A 9 -5.85 -15.03 10.91
N LEU A 10 -5.13 -15.46 11.94
CA LEU A 10 -5.56 -16.55 12.82
C LEU A 10 -6.84 -16.18 13.56
N THR A 11 -6.95 -14.93 14.03
CA THR A 11 -8.16 -14.42 14.68
C THR A 11 -9.36 -14.59 13.76
N GLU A 12 -9.27 -14.16 12.50
CA GLU A 12 -10.37 -14.31 11.54
C GLU A 12 -10.70 -15.78 11.26
N GLN A 13 -9.68 -16.63 11.07
CA GLN A 13 -9.88 -18.07 10.84
C GLN A 13 -10.60 -18.75 12.00
N VAL A 14 -10.27 -18.40 13.24
CA VAL A 14 -10.89 -18.94 14.45
C VAL A 14 -12.32 -18.42 14.60
N LEU A 15 -12.56 -17.13 14.35
CA LEU A 15 -13.92 -16.55 14.36
C LEU A 15 -14.85 -17.24 13.35
N ARG A 16 -14.34 -17.56 12.14
CA ARG A 16 -15.12 -18.30 11.11
C ARG A 16 -15.53 -19.71 11.55
N GLN A 17 -14.84 -20.28 12.55
CA GLN A 17 -15.21 -21.57 13.15
C GLN A 17 -16.24 -21.42 14.29
N GLY A 18 -16.72 -20.20 14.56
CA GLY A 18 -17.68 -19.92 15.63
C GLY A 18 -17.03 -19.88 17.03
N LEU A 19 -15.70 -19.72 17.10
CA LEU A 19 -14.94 -19.67 18.34
C LEU A 19 -14.58 -18.22 18.72
N ARG A 20 -14.38 -17.97 20.01
CA ARG A 20 -13.91 -16.66 20.53
C ARG A 20 -12.39 -16.60 20.58
N VAL A 21 -11.85 -15.39 20.46
CA VAL A 21 -10.40 -15.16 20.41
C VAL A 21 -9.94 -14.26 21.55
N VAL A 22 -8.83 -14.63 22.20
CA VAL A 22 -8.11 -13.79 23.15
C VAL A 22 -6.69 -13.58 22.63
N ILE A 23 -6.33 -12.35 22.34
CA ILE A 23 -5.01 -11.95 21.84
C ILE A 23 -4.14 -11.53 23.02
N GLY A 24 -3.02 -12.21 23.27
CA GLY A 24 -2.05 -11.80 24.30
C GLY A 24 -0.99 -10.87 23.76
N SER A 25 -1.14 -9.55 23.91
CA SER A 25 -0.15 -8.58 23.45
C SER A 25 -0.27 -7.22 24.16
N PRO A 26 0.85 -6.53 24.46
CA PRO A 26 0.84 -5.12 24.88
C PRO A 26 0.64 -4.15 23.71
N ASP A 27 0.66 -4.62 22.46
CA ASP A 27 0.55 -3.77 21.28
C ASP A 27 -0.87 -3.19 21.16
N LYS A 28 -0.93 -1.86 20.97
CA LYS A 28 -2.18 -1.11 20.85
C LYS A 28 -2.83 -1.31 19.49
N ASP A 29 -2.09 -1.78 18.49
CA ASP A 29 -2.60 -1.93 17.13
C ASP A 29 -3.61 -3.07 17.02
N PHE A 30 -3.54 -4.09 17.90
CA PHE A 30 -4.56 -5.14 17.97
C PHE A 30 -5.94 -4.63 18.40
N LYS A 31 -6.05 -3.42 18.95
CA LYS A 31 -7.33 -2.86 19.39
C LYS A 31 -8.35 -2.74 18.26
N GLN A 32 -7.90 -2.65 17.01
CA GLN A 32 -8.79 -2.63 15.84
C GLN A 32 -9.51 -3.97 15.61
N LEU A 33 -8.96 -5.08 16.10
CA LEU A 33 -9.56 -6.42 15.97
C LEU A 33 -10.63 -6.69 17.03
N ILE A 34 -10.77 -5.82 18.04
CA ILE A 34 -11.70 -6.01 19.14
C ILE A 34 -13.13 -6.02 18.62
N SER A 35 -13.88 -7.03 19.03
CA SER A 35 -15.30 -7.17 18.77
C SER A 35 -15.98 -7.80 20.00
N GLU A 36 -17.23 -8.24 19.87
CA GLU A 36 -17.89 -9.00 20.95
C GLU A 36 -17.18 -10.33 21.24
N ASP A 37 -16.59 -10.94 20.21
CA ASP A 37 -15.94 -12.26 20.27
C ASP A 37 -14.40 -12.18 20.33
N VAL A 38 -13.81 -10.98 20.27
CA VAL A 38 -12.36 -10.77 20.33
C VAL A 38 -11.99 -9.88 21.52
N GLN A 39 -11.11 -10.36 22.39
CA GLN A 39 -10.55 -9.63 23.52
C GLN A 39 -9.03 -9.60 23.44
N ILE A 40 -8.41 -8.62 24.09
CA ILE A 40 -6.96 -8.54 24.22
C ILE A 40 -6.60 -8.71 25.69
N VAL A 41 -5.60 -9.53 26.00
CA VAL A 41 -4.99 -9.56 27.33
C VAL A 41 -3.64 -8.86 27.25
N MET A 42 -3.49 -7.78 28.01
CA MET A 42 -2.29 -6.93 27.98
C MET A 42 -1.77 -6.66 29.40
N PRO A 43 -0.45 -6.50 29.58
CA PRO A 43 0.12 -6.19 30.88
C PRO A 43 -0.26 -4.76 31.27
N MET A 44 -0.63 -4.56 32.54
CA MET A 44 -0.89 -3.26 33.16
C MET A 44 0.25 -2.95 34.14
N PRO A 45 1.30 -2.23 33.70
CA PRO A 45 2.53 -2.05 34.50
C PRO A 45 2.26 -1.40 35.86
N GLU A 46 1.30 -0.48 35.90
CA GLU A 46 0.88 0.25 37.10
C GLU A 46 0.33 -0.67 38.21
N PHE A 47 -0.18 -1.85 37.84
CA PHE A 47 -0.82 -2.79 38.76
C PHE A 47 -0.08 -4.13 38.84
N GLY A 48 1.04 -4.30 38.13
CA GLY A 48 1.81 -5.54 38.12
C GLY A 48 1.02 -6.79 37.67
N GLN A 49 -0.06 -6.62 36.91
CA GLN A 49 -0.98 -7.69 36.53
C GLN A 49 -1.37 -7.60 35.04
N TRP A 50 -1.88 -8.69 34.49
CA TRP A 50 -2.48 -8.73 33.16
C TRP A 50 -3.98 -8.43 33.27
N SER A 51 -4.51 -7.66 32.30
CA SER A 51 -5.93 -7.33 32.26
C SER A 51 -6.53 -7.58 30.89
N PHE A 52 -7.80 -7.98 30.88
CA PHE A 52 -8.58 -8.10 29.67
C PHE A 52 -9.07 -6.71 29.22
N TYR A 53 -8.67 -6.35 28.02
CA TYR A 53 -9.15 -5.20 27.29
C TYR A 53 -10.20 -5.69 26.27
N THR A 54 -11.41 -5.14 26.38
CA THR A 54 -12.60 -5.62 25.67
C THR A 54 -13.25 -4.49 24.88
N LEU A 55 -14.26 -4.80 24.05
CA LEU A 55 -15.03 -3.79 23.33
C LEU A 55 -15.61 -2.72 24.26
N LYS A 56 -16.05 -3.09 25.46
CA LYS A 56 -16.54 -2.14 26.48
C LYS A 56 -15.45 -1.15 26.90
N HIS A 57 -14.22 -1.64 27.13
CA HIS A 57 -13.08 -0.78 27.47
C HIS A 57 -12.73 0.16 26.31
N TYR A 58 -12.74 -0.36 25.07
CA TYR A 58 -12.50 0.46 23.88
C TYR A 58 -13.53 1.58 23.74
N ILE A 59 -14.81 1.26 23.81
CA ILE A 59 -15.89 2.24 23.71
C ILE A 59 -15.80 3.27 24.85
N ALA A 60 -15.44 2.86 26.06
CA ALA A 60 -15.26 3.79 27.18
C ALA A 60 -14.09 4.77 26.96
N GLN A 61 -12.98 4.30 26.38
CA GLN A 61 -11.79 5.12 26.15
C GLN A 61 -11.92 6.03 24.92
N TYR A 62 -12.41 5.50 23.81
CA TYR A 62 -12.38 6.19 22.50
C TYR A 62 -13.74 6.74 22.09
N ASN A 63 -14.85 6.25 22.66
CA ASN A 63 -16.22 6.66 22.36
C ASN A 63 -16.59 6.57 20.87
N CYS A 64 -15.95 5.64 20.15
CA CYS A 64 -16.26 5.16 18.80
C CYS A 64 -16.12 3.64 18.75
N ASP A 65 -16.64 3.05 17.67
CA ASP A 65 -16.43 1.65 17.35
C ASP A 65 -15.01 1.43 16.80
N PRO A 66 -14.34 0.30 17.12
CA PRO A 66 -13.03 -0.05 16.54
C PRO A 66 -13.01 0.03 15.01
N SER A 67 -14.08 -0.40 14.33
CA SER A 67 -14.18 -0.35 12.86
C SER A 67 -14.19 1.06 12.27
N SER A 68 -14.53 2.07 13.08
CA SER A 68 -14.60 3.46 12.68
C SER A 68 -13.31 4.26 12.91
N ASP A 69 -12.29 3.66 13.54
CA ASP A 69 -11.05 4.34 13.94
C ASP A 69 -10.27 4.91 12.74
N LEU A 70 -10.23 4.16 11.64
CA LEU A 70 -9.63 4.61 10.38
C LEU A 70 -10.26 5.90 9.88
N SER A 71 -11.59 5.91 9.76
CA SER A 71 -12.35 7.08 9.29
C SER A 71 -12.17 8.29 10.19
N PHE A 72 -12.01 8.06 11.50
CA PHE A 72 -11.70 9.11 12.45
C PHE A 72 -10.30 9.69 12.20
N ARG A 73 -9.27 8.86 12.01
CA ARG A 73 -7.90 9.31 11.68
C ARG A 73 -7.80 10.07 10.36
N CYS A 74 -8.52 9.66 9.31
CA CYS A 74 -8.54 10.41 8.05
C CYS A 74 -8.99 11.88 8.24
N ILE A 75 -9.91 12.12 9.18
CA ILE A 75 -10.44 13.47 9.49
C ILE A 75 -9.49 14.27 10.37
N VAL A 76 -8.93 13.66 11.42
CA VAL A 76 -8.10 14.37 12.41
C VAL A 76 -6.61 14.38 12.10
N GLY A 77 -6.17 13.60 11.11
CA GLY A 77 -4.77 13.43 10.76
C GLY A 77 -3.99 12.64 11.81
N ASN A 78 -2.68 12.53 11.57
CA ASN A 78 -1.70 11.95 12.47
C ASN A 78 -0.36 12.69 12.37
N GLU A 79 -0.04 13.52 13.37
CA GLU A 79 1.19 14.30 13.41
C GLU A 79 2.45 13.42 13.44
N VAL A 80 2.39 12.22 14.02
CA VAL A 80 3.54 11.29 14.07
C VAL A 80 3.90 10.80 12.67
N ASP A 81 2.91 10.56 11.83
CA ASP A 81 3.07 10.10 10.45
C ASP A 81 3.14 11.27 9.45
N GLY A 82 3.16 12.52 9.94
CA GLY A 82 3.17 13.73 9.11
C GLY A 82 1.89 13.94 8.30
N VAL A 83 0.78 13.28 8.66
CA VAL A 83 -0.51 13.37 7.96
C VAL A 83 -1.32 14.52 8.56
N PRO A 84 -1.53 15.63 7.84
CA PRO A 84 -2.24 16.78 8.39
C PRO A 84 -3.76 16.49 8.45
N GLY A 85 -4.39 16.79 9.58
CA GLY A 85 -5.84 16.68 9.73
C GLY A 85 -6.59 17.88 9.15
N ILE A 86 -7.93 17.77 9.05
CA ILE A 86 -8.78 18.87 8.56
C ILE A 86 -8.65 20.15 9.39
N GLN A 87 -8.10 20.07 10.60
CA GLN A 87 -7.82 21.23 11.45
C GLN A 87 -6.83 22.22 10.80
N HIS A 88 -5.96 21.74 9.91
CA HIS A 88 -5.02 22.60 9.18
C HIS A 88 -5.74 23.55 8.21
N VAL A 89 -6.84 23.12 7.60
CA VAL A 89 -7.63 23.93 6.66
C VAL A 89 -8.86 24.56 7.31
N VAL A 90 -9.41 23.92 8.34
CA VAL A 90 -10.58 24.38 9.11
C VAL A 90 -10.30 24.22 10.61
N PRO A 91 -9.65 25.21 11.26
CA PRO A 91 -9.23 25.10 12.68
C PRO A 91 -10.37 24.77 13.67
N GLY A 92 -11.61 25.16 13.36
CA GLY A 92 -12.79 24.83 14.18
C GLY A 92 -13.26 23.38 14.11
N PHE A 93 -12.78 22.60 13.13
CA PHE A 93 -13.18 21.21 12.92
C PHE A 93 -12.22 20.26 13.64
N GLY A 94 -12.30 20.21 14.96
CA GLY A 94 -11.47 19.35 15.81
C GLY A 94 -12.00 17.93 16.06
N ARG A 95 -11.23 17.18 16.85
CA ARG A 95 -11.51 15.80 17.30
C ARG A 95 -12.95 15.55 17.80
N LYS A 96 -13.52 16.46 18.59
CA LYS A 96 -14.89 16.32 19.11
C LYS A 96 -15.96 16.33 18.00
N THR A 97 -15.75 17.14 16.97
CA THR A 97 -16.65 17.21 15.81
C THR A 97 -16.51 15.96 14.96
N ALA A 98 -15.26 15.56 14.65
CA ALA A 98 -14.97 14.34 13.90
C ALA A 98 -15.60 13.10 14.56
N LEU A 99 -15.41 12.92 15.87
CA LEU A 99 -15.95 11.77 16.60
C LEU A 99 -17.48 11.70 16.54
N LYS A 100 -18.18 12.85 16.68
CA LYS A 100 -19.65 12.89 16.57
C LYS A 100 -20.14 12.50 15.18
N LEU A 101 -19.43 12.90 14.14
CA LEU A 101 -19.79 12.59 12.76
C LEU A 101 -19.52 11.13 12.45
N VAL A 102 -18.34 10.62 12.79
CA VAL A 102 -17.99 9.22 12.58
C VAL A 102 -18.93 8.30 13.36
N LYS A 103 -19.25 8.60 14.62
CA LYS A 103 -20.23 7.81 15.40
C LYS A 103 -21.63 7.79 14.75
N LYS A 104 -22.00 8.86 14.05
CA LYS A 104 -23.31 8.96 13.37
C LYS A 104 -23.32 8.30 11.99
N HIS A 105 -22.19 8.30 11.28
CA HIS A 105 -22.11 7.90 9.88
C HIS A 105 -21.34 6.58 9.65
N GLY A 106 -20.61 6.08 10.64
CA GLY A 106 -19.84 4.83 10.60
C GLY A 106 -18.49 4.98 9.89
N SER A 107 -18.49 5.45 8.65
CA SER A 107 -17.28 5.64 7.84
C SER A 107 -17.15 7.06 7.26
N LEU A 108 -15.94 7.40 6.80
CA LEU A 108 -15.68 8.63 6.07
C LEU A 108 -16.45 8.66 4.74
N GLU A 109 -16.54 7.55 4.01
CA GLU A 109 -17.33 7.53 2.77
C GLU A 109 -18.79 7.83 3.05
N ASN A 110 -19.40 7.18 4.04
CA ASN A 110 -20.79 7.41 4.43
C ASN A 110 -21.02 8.86 4.88
N LEU A 111 -20.04 9.47 5.55
CA LEU A 111 -20.09 10.87 5.96
C LEU A 111 -20.09 11.80 4.73
N LEU A 112 -19.17 11.59 3.79
CA LEU A 112 -19.04 12.42 2.59
C LEU A 112 -20.22 12.24 1.64
N SER A 113 -20.68 11.00 1.42
CA SER A 113 -21.90 10.73 0.66
C SER A 113 -23.13 11.38 1.28
N ALA A 114 -23.26 11.35 2.61
CA ALA A 114 -24.35 12.05 3.28
C ALA A 114 -24.24 13.58 3.11
N ALA A 115 -23.04 14.14 3.21
CA ALA A 115 -22.80 15.58 3.02
C ALA A 115 -23.05 16.04 1.58
N ALA A 116 -22.89 15.16 0.59
CA ALA A 116 -23.18 15.46 -0.81
C ALA A 116 -24.69 15.58 -1.11
N VAL A 117 -25.54 14.87 -0.34
CA VAL A 117 -26.98 14.79 -0.59
C VAL A 117 -27.80 15.65 0.38
N ARG A 118 -27.28 15.92 1.58
CA ARG A 118 -27.98 16.72 2.60
C ARG A 118 -27.02 17.42 3.55
N THR A 119 -27.53 18.40 4.30
CA THR A 119 -26.77 19.07 5.35
C THR A 119 -26.37 18.09 6.48
N VAL A 120 -25.10 18.14 6.85
CA VAL A 120 -24.48 17.37 7.92
C VAL A 120 -23.80 18.32 8.91
N GLY A 121 -24.25 18.30 10.17
CA GLY A 121 -23.67 19.12 11.22
C GLY A 121 -24.05 20.61 11.08
N LYS A 122 -23.18 21.49 11.61
CA LYS A 122 -23.33 22.95 11.49
C LYS A 122 -22.85 23.40 10.12
N GLN A 123 -23.24 24.62 9.69
CA GLN A 123 -22.87 25.14 8.37
C GLN A 123 -21.36 25.07 8.09
N TYR A 124 -20.50 25.45 9.04
CA TYR A 124 -19.05 25.36 8.84
C TYR A 124 -18.54 23.91 8.64
N VAL A 125 -19.22 22.91 9.23
CA VAL A 125 -18.89 21.48 9.05
C VAL A 125 -19.32 21.04 7.66
N GLN A 126 -20.54 21.40 7.25
CA GLN A 126 -21.03 21.12 5.91
C GLN A 126 -20.10 21.73 4.85
N ASP A 127 -19.76 23.01 5.00
CA ASP A 127 -18.87 23.72 4.09
C ASP A 127 -17.49 23.07 4.04
N ALA A 128 -16.97 22.62 5.19
CA ALA A 128 -15.70 21.91 5.25
C ALA A 128 -15.74 20.56 4.52
N LEU A 129 -16.79 19.75 4.74
CA LEU A 129 -16.94 18.45 4.08
C LEU A 129 -17.15 18.60 2.56
N SER A 130 -17.87 19.63 2.13
CA SER A 130 -18.11 19.89 0.71
C SER A 130 -16.88 20.47 0.00
N LYS A 131 -16.13 21.38 0.64
CA LYS A 131 -14.95 22.04 0.03
C LYS A 131 -13.66 21.24 0.17
N HIS A 132 -13.54 20.43 1.22
CA HIS A 132 -12.33 19.70 1.58
C HIS A 132 -12.59 18.18 1.69
N GLY A 133 -13.68 17.67 1.10
CA GLY A 133 -13.94 16.23 1.06
C GLY A 133 -12.79 15.46 0.41
N ASP A 134 -12.25 15.98 -0.70
CA ASP A 134 -11.10 15.39 -1.38
C ASP A 134 -9.84 15.40 -0.51
N TYR A 135 -9.63 16.45 0.29
CA TYR A 135 -8.52 16.52 1.25
C TYR A 135 -8.61 15.42 2.31
N LEU A 136 -9.83 15.13 2.80
CA LEU A 136 -10.04 14.03 3.75
C LEU A 136 -9.83 12.65 3.10
N GLN A 137 -10.24 12.50 1.84
CA GLN A 137 -10.02 11.28 1.06
C GLN A 137 -8.54 11.10 0.68
N LYS A 138 -7.73 12.16 0.63
CA LYS A 138 -6.27 12.04 0.44
C LYS A 138 -5.60 11.39 1.66
N ASN A 139 -6.12 11.64 2.85
CA ASN A 139 -5.58 11.09 4.10
C ASN A 139 -6.00 9.63 4.37
N TYR A 140 -5.84 8.72 3.41
CA TYR A 140 -6.01 7.29 3.69
C TYR A 140 -4.73 6.68 4.23
N GLN A 141 -4.84 6.16 5.45
CA GLN A 141 -3.82 5.34 6.08
C GLN A 141 -4.33 3.92 6.24
N ILE A 142 -3.93 3.02 5.36
CA ILE A 142 -4.15 1.59 5.58
C ILE A 142 -3.02 1.12 6.49
N HIS A 143 -3.35 0.71 7.72
CA HIS A 143 -2.36 0.18 8.65
C HIS A 143 -2.85 -1.13 9.29
N GLY A 144 -1.95 -2.10 9.45
CA GLY A 144 -2.24 -3.32 10.17
C GLY A 144 -3.14 -4.31 9.42
N GLY A 145 -2.92 -5.60 9.65
CA GLY A 145 -3.87 -6.65 9.27
C GLY A 145 -3.50 -7.38 8.00
N THR A 146 -4.29 -8.42 7.69
CA THR A 146 -4.02 -9.30 6.55
C THR A 146 -5.17 -9.28 5.56
N LEU A 147 -4.84 -9.08 4.28
CA LEU A 147 -5.77 -9.29 3.17
C LEU A 147 -5.29 -10.52 2.39
N ARG A 148 -6.18 -11.51 2.28
CA ARG A 148 -5.92 -12.71 1.47
C ARG A 148 -6.89 -12.78 0.29
N ALA A 149 -6.37 -13.03 -0.89
CA ALA A 149 -7.16 -13.29 -2.08
C ALA A 149 -7.94 -14.61 -1.93
N SER A 150 -9.24 -14.58 -2.23
CA SER A 150 -10.07 -15.77 -2.34
C SER A 150 -9.66 -16.64 -3.54
N ASP A 151 -10.11 -17.90 -3.57
CA ASP A 151 -9.76 -18.83 -4.64
C ASP A 151 -10.31 -18.40 -6.02
N ASP A 152 -11.39 -17.61 -6.03
CA ASP A 152 -12.01 -17.02 -7.22
C ASP A 152 -11.47 -15.63 -7.56
N PHE A 153 -10.49 -15.10 -6.82
CA PHE A 153 -9.90 -13.81 -7.09
C PHE A 153 -9.31 -13.73 -8.51
N SER A 154 -9.39 -12.56 -9.12
CA SER A 154 -8.95 -12.39 -10.52
C SER A 154 -7.42 -12.41 -10.63
N THR A 155 -6.90 -13.11 -11.63
CA THR A 155 -5.46 -13.22 -11.92
C THR A 155 -4.83 -11.93 -12.44
N ILE A 156 -5.62 -10.89 -12.70
CA ILE A 156 -5.17 -9.58 -13.21
C ILE A 156 -5.46 -8.42 -12.25
N ARG A 157 -6.15 -8.68 -11.13
CA ARG A 157 -6.48 -7.64 -10.13
C ARG A 157 -5.41 -7.55 -9.04
N TYR A 158 -5.49 -6.48 -8.25
CA TYR A 158 -4.63 -6.23 -7.09
C TYR A 158 -5.47 -6.23 -5.82
N LEU A 159 -4.91 -6.74 -4.72
CA LEU A 159 -5.58 -6.72 -3.40
C LEU A 159 -5.85 -5.29 -2.93
N ILE A 160 -4.90 -4.39 -3.15
CA ILE A 160 -5.07 -2.94 -2.97
C ILE A 160 -4.84 -2.26 -4.30
N LYS A 161 -5.82 -1.49 -4.77
CA LYS A 161 -5.72 -0.70 -6.00
C LYS A 161 -6.12 0.74 -5.74
N LEU A 162 -5.17 1.64 -5.86
CA LEU A 162 -5.37 3.10 -5.86
C LEU A 162 -5.37 3.56 -7.32
N SER A 163 -6.54 3.89 -7.85
CA SER A 163 -6.70 4.37 -9.24
C SER A 163 -8.06 5.02 -9.43
N THR A 164 -8.22 5.88 -10.44
CA THR A 164 -9.53 6.36 -10.87
C THR A 164 -10.29 5.31 -11.70
N SER A 165 -11.60 5.21 -11.48
CA SER A 165 -12.52 4.41 -12.29
C SER A 165 -12.73 4.94 -13.72
N ALA A 166 -12.00 5.97 -14.16
CA ALA A 166 -12.22 6.64 -15.44
C ALA A 166 -11.71 5.86 -16.68
N SER A 167 -11.26 4.62 -16.51
CA SER A 167 -10.76 3.78 -17.62
C SER A 167 -11.74 2.67 -18.06
N SER A 168 -12.91 2.53 -17.44
CA SER A 168 -13.92 1.54 -17.86
C SER A 168 -14.91 2.05 -18.93
N ALA A 169 -14.74 3.25 -19.48
CA ALA A 169 -15.67 3.86 -20.44
C ALA A 169 -15.09 4.10 -21.86
N LEU A 170 -14.02 3.41 -22.26
CA LEU A 170 -13.57 3.38 -23.66
C LEU A 170 -13.72 1.98 -24.26
N SER A 171 -14.96 1.56 -24.41
CA SER A 171 -15.34 0.42 -25.25
C SER A 171 -16.80 0.58 -25.64
N THR A 172 -17.06 1.46 -26.60
CA THR A 172 -17.97 1.28 -27.75
C THR A 172 -18.31 2.66 -28.32
N ASN A 173 -17.60 3.09 -29.37
CA ASN A 173 -18.26 3.80 -30.45
C ASN A 173 -17.41 3.67 -31.73
N LYS A 174 -17.81 2.72 -32.57
CA LYS A 174 -17.39 2.65 -33.96
C LYS A 174 -18.13 3.74 -34.74
N GLY A 175 -17.36 4.59 -35.40
CA GLY A 175 -17.68 5.15 -36.72
C GLY A 175 -18.42 6.49 -36.76
N LYS A 176 -17.67 7.56 -37.09
CA LYS A 176 -17.96 8.46 -38.23
C LYS A 176 -16.76 9.37 -38.51
N LYS A 177 -16.41 9.48 -39.80
CA LYS A 177 -15.42 10.41 -40.39
C LYS A 177 -16.01 11.81 -40.53
N GLN A 178 -15.14 12.82 -40.43
CA GLN A 178 -15.12 14.20 -41.00
C GLN A 178 -14.62 15.17 -39.93
N SER A 179 -13.89 16.26 -40.16
CA SER A 179 -13.07 16.81 -41.25
C SER A 179 -12.29 17.99 -40.61
N ALA A 180 -11.23 18.45 -41.27
CA ALA A 180 -10.29 19.46 -40.77
C ALA A 180 -10.92 20.79 -40.30
N HIS A 181 -10.49 21.27 -39.13
CA HIS A 181 -10.15 22.66 -38.81
C HIS A 181 -9.54 22.73 -37.40
N SER A 182 -8.31 23.23 -37.26
CA SER A 182 -7.76 23.67 -35.97
C SER A 182 -8.32 25.05 -35.61
N PRO A 183 -8.62 25.28 -34.34
CA PRO A 183 -7.84 26.29 -33.65
C PRO A 183 -7.33 25.80 -32.29
N MET A 184 -6.16 26.33 -31.93
CA MET A 184 -5.40 26.19 -30.69
C MET A 184 -6.24 25.72 -29.49
N GLU A 185 -6.02 24.47 -29.08
CA GLU A 185 -6.43 24.00 -27.75
C GLU A 185 -5.43 24.55 -26.73
N GLU A 186 -5.90 25.50 -25.93
CA GLU A 186 -5.29 25.83 -24.64
C GLU A 186 -5.09 24.51 -23.88
N ASN A 187 -3.82 24.22 -23.56
CA ASN A 187 -3.41 23.13 -22.69
C ASN A 187 -4.11 23.24 -21.32
N LEU A 188 -5.27 22.61 -21.18
CA LEU A 188 -5.80 22.19 -19.88
C LEU A 188 -5.09 20.90 -19.45
N PHE A 189 -3.77 20.97 -19.23
CA PHE A 189 -3.09 20.02 -18.35
C PHE A 189 -3.49 20.34 -16.91
N VAL A 190 -4.72 20.01 -16.54
CA VAL A 190 -5.02 19.76 -15.14
C VAL A 190 -4.60 18.30 -14.90
N SER A 191 -3.30 18.07 -14.77
CA SER A 191 -2.78 16.83 -14.20
C SER A 191 -3.09 16.85 -12.70
N SER A 192 -4.36 16.77 -12.33
CA SER A 192 -4.73 16.57 -10.94
C SER A 192 -4.40 15.12 -10.60
N TYR A 193 -3.34 14.93 -9.84
CA TYR A 193 -3.09 13.66 -9.17
C TYR A 193 -4.31 13.32 -8.34
N THR A 194 -4.76 12.08 -8.44
CA THR A 194 -6.05 11.69 -7.86
C THR A 194 -5.91 11.38 -6.38
N TYR A 195 -4.80 10.77 -6.00
CA TYR A 195 -4.47 10.44 -4.62
C TYR A 195 -3.14 11.06 -4.26
N GLU A 196 -3.03 11.55 -3.03
CA GLU A 196 -1.86 12.25 -2.51
C GLU A 196 -1.76 11.94 -1.01
N ASP A 197 -0.57 11.82 -0.46
CA ASP A 197 -0.33 11.55 0.97
C ASP A 197 -0.93 10.22 1.46
N ILE A 198 -0.95 9.21 0.58
CA ILE A 198 -1.44 7.87 0.91
C ILE A 198 -0.37 7.08 1.65
N THR A 199 -0.75 6.44 2.75
CA THR A 199 0.14 5.52 3.48
C THR A 199 -0.48 4.14 3.55
N ILE A 200 0.23 3.14 3.02
CA ILE A 200 -0.05 1.72 3.22
C ILE A 200 1.09 1.18 4.07
N LYS A 201 0.79 0.80 5.31
CA LYS A 201 1.82 0.42 6.27
C LYS A 201 1.42 -0.83 7.03
N ASP A 202 2.37 -1.61 7.50
CA ASP A 202 2.11 -2.67 8.49
C ASP A 202 1.04 -3.69 8.02
N VAL A 203 0.92 -3.95 6.73
CA VAL A 203 -0.06 -4.91 6.19
C VAL A 203 0.59 -6.15 5.59
N MET A 204 -0.05 -7.29 5.78
CA MET A 204 0.25 -8.51 5.04
C MET A 204 -0.76 -8.74 3.91
N LEU A 205 -0.26 -8.93 2.70
CA LEU A 205 -1.06 -9.21 1.52
C LEU A 205 -0.68 -10.58 0.97
N ASP A 206 -1.61 -11.53 1.04
CA ASP A 206 -1.46 -12.86 0.47
C ASP A 206 -2.31 -12.97 -0.78
N SER A 207 -1.67 -12.83 -1.94
CA SER A 207 -2.32 -12.88 -3.24
C SER A 207 -2.75 -14.30 -3.64
N ASN A 208 -2.49 -15.33 -2.82
CA ASN A 208 -2.95 -16.72 -3.01
C ASN A 208 -2.56 -17.30 -4.39
N TYR A 209 -1.39 -16.94 -4.90
CA TYR A 209 -0.88 -17.24 -6.24
C TYR A 209 -1.77 -16.68 -7.36
N ARG A 210 -2.34 -15.48 -7.17
CA ARG A 210 -3.24 -14.82 -8.13
C ARG A 210 -3.10 -13.30 -8.11
N GLY A 211 -3.02 -12.68 -9.27
CA GLY A 211 -3.02 -11.22 -9.38
C GLY A 211 -1.80 -10.60 -8.69
N GLY A 212 -1.98 -9.39 -8.16
CA GLY A 212 -0.93 -8.61 -7.51
C GLY A 212 -1.29 -8.16 -6.09
N GLY A 213 -0.31 -7.59 -5.40
CA GLY A 213 -0.46 -7.04 -4.05
C GLY A 213 -1.05 -5.63 -4.07
N ILE A 214 -0.20 -4.64 -4.33
CA ILE A 214 -0.55 -3.22 -4.34
C ILE A 214 -0.37 -2.64 -5.74
N SER A 215 -1.34 -1.88 -6.22
CA SER A 215 -1.22 -1.05 -7.41
C SER A 215 -1.50 0.40 -7.04
N VAL A 216 -0.54 1.28 -7.31
CA VAL A 216 -0.62 2.72 -7.15
C VAL A 216 -0.58 3.36 -8.53
N ILE A 217 -1.66 4.03 -8.92
CA ILE A 217 -1.78 4.65 -10.25
C ILE A 217 -2.09 6.13 -10.11
N ASN A 218 -1.33 6.99 -10.80
CA ASN A 218 -1.55 8.44 -10.85
C ASN A 218 -1.68 9.09 -9.45
N SER A 219 -0.75 8.76 -8.56
CA SER A 219 -0.73 9.22 -7.16
C SER A 219 0.56 9.96 -6.83
N LEU A 220 0.50 10.91 -5.89
CA LEU A 220 1.66 11.61 -5.33
C LEU A 220 1.94 11.17 -3.90
N ARG A 221 3.20 11.30 -3.46
CA ARG A 221 3.60 11.15 -2.05
C ARG A 221 3.00 9.90 -1.39
N THR A 222 3.08 8.78 -2.09
CA THR A 222 2.55 7.51 -1.60
C THR A 222 3.63 6.77 -0.84
N THR A 223 3.34 6.36 0.39
CA THR A 223 4.25 5.57 1.22
C THR A 223 3.73 4.14 1.34
N ILE A 224 4.56 3.16 0.97
CA ILE A 224 4.32 1.74 1.23
C ILE A 224 5.43 1.29 2.18
N ASP A 225 5.09 1.01 3.44
CA ASP A 225 6.09 0.81 4.49
C ASP A 225 5.81 -0.42 5.36
N ASN A 226 6.83 -1.23 5.61
CA ASN A 226 6.72 -2.35 6.54
C ASN A 226 5.59 -3.34 6.20
N CYS A 227 5.40 -3.63 4.90
CA CYS A 227 4.40 -4.59 4.43
C CYS A 227 5.06 -5.93 4.05
N CYS A 228 4.28 -7.00 4.14
CA CYS A 228 4.65 -8.33 3.66
C CYS A 228 3.72 -8.76 2.53
N ILE A 229 4.23 -8.90 1.31
CA ILE A 229 3.40 -9.16 0.13
C ILE A 229 3.86 -10.45 -0.52
N VAL A 230 2.99 -11.45 -0.53
CA VAL A 230 3.36 -12.82 -0.90
C VAL A 230 2.40 -13.44 -1.91
N HIS A 231 2.88 -14.45 -2.62
CA HIS A 231 2.09 -15.26 -3.55
C HIS A 231 1.38 -14.44 -4.65
N PHE A 232 1.99 -13.38 -5.15
CA PHE A 232 1.50 -12.67 -6.34
C PHE A 232 1.99 -13.35 -7.62
N THR A 233 1.22 -13.25 -8.71
CA THR A 233 1.62 -13.75 -10.04
C THR A 233 1.92 -12.63 -11.04
N THR A 234 1.47 -11.40 -10.75
CA THR A 234 1.75 -10.20 -11.56
C THR A 234 2.80 -9.32 -10.90
N ASN A 235 2.41 -8.28 -10.15
CA ASN A 235 3.34 -7.42 -9.41
C ASN A 235 3.03 -7.49 -7.91
N GLY A 236 4.06 -7.60 -7.08
CA GLY A 236 3.90 -7.40 -5.63
C GLY A 236 3.49 -5.95 -5.35
N VAL A 237 4.25 -5.01 -5.90
CA VAL A 237 3.90 -3.58 -5.95
C VAL A 237 4.04 -3.06 -7.38
N LEU A 238 2.98 -2.44 -7.90
CA LEU A 238 2.99 -1.67 -9.15
C LEU A 238 2.85 -0.18 -8.82
N VAL A 239 3.77 0.64 -9.33
CA VAL A 239 3.66 2.11 -9.34
C VAL A 239 3.62 2.55 -10.80
N GLN A 240 2.50 3.14 -11.22
CA GLN A 240 2.31 3.56 -12.61
C GLN A 240 1.79 5.00 -12.67
N SER A 241 2.57 5.88 -13.32
CA SER A 241 2.30 7.32 -13.31
C SER A 241 2.31 7.91 -11.88
N GLY A 242 2.37 9.23 -11.75
CA GLY A 242 2.60 9.87 -10.46
C GLY A 242 4.09 10.07 -10.14
N HIS A 243 4.37 10.68 -8.99
CA HIS A 243 5.71 11.02 -8.52
C HIS A 243 5.81 10.79 -7.00
N GLU A 244 7.04 10.67 -6.47
CA GLU A 244 7.32 10.66 -5.03
C GLU A 244 6.72 9.44 -4.29
N THR A 245 6.82 8.24 -4.87
CA THR A 245 6.45 7.02 -4.13
C THR A 245 7.63 6.50 -3.31
N TYR A 246 7.41 6.30 -2.01
CA TYR A 246 8.38 5.77 -1.07
C TYR A 246 8.00 4.33 -0.69
N ILE A 247 8.80 3.37 -1.13
CA ILE A 247 8.61 1.94 -0.90
C ILE A 247 9.71 1.48 0.07
N ARG A 248 9.35 1.10 1.30
CA ARG A 248 10.36 0.80 2.33
C ARG A 248 10.01 -0.34 3.27
N ASN A 249 11.03 -0.97 3.84
CA ASN A 249 10.91 -2.03 4.85
C ASN A 249 10.03 -3.20 4.41
N LEU A 250 10.04 -3.56 3.12
CA LEU A 250 9.14 -4.60 2.60
C LEU A 250 9.78 -5.97 2.56
N PHE A 251 8.94 -6.98 2.73
CA PHE A 251 9.23 -8.34 2.30
C PHE A 251 8.28 -8.74 1.16
N LEU A 252 8.84 -9.15 0.03
CA LEU A 252 8.12 -9.56 -1.17
C LEU A 252 8.53 -10.97 -1.56
N GLY A 253 7.58 -11.79 -2.01
CA GLY A 253 7.94 -13.01 -2.73
C GLY A 253 6.76 -13.74 -3.35
N GLN A 254 6.89 -14.12 -4.62
CA GLN A 254 5.92 -15.04 -5.22
C GLN A 254 5.99 -16.40 -4.52
N HIS A 255 7.20 -16.88 -4.20
CA HIS A 255 7.41 -18.01 -3.32
C HIS A 255 8.32 -17.58 -2.16
N ILE A 256 7.93 -17.92 -0.93
CA ILE A 256 8.66 -17.49 0.28
C ILE A 256 9.67 -18.51 0.80
N THR A 257 9.69 -19.72 0.23
CA THR A 257 10.53 -20.83 0.73
C THR A 257 11.90 -20.86 0.07
N ALA A 258 12.96 -20.88 0.89
CA ALA A 258 14.31 -21.15 0.42
C ALA A 258 14.54 -22.66 0.20
N GLY A 259 14.75 -23.07 -1.06
CA GLY A 259 15.45 -24.32 -1.41
C GLY A 259 14.74 -25.66 -1.18
N ARG A 260 13.41 -25.69 -1.00
CA ARG A 260 12.67 -26.96 -0.76
C ARG A 260 11.39 -27.18 -1.55
N ASP A 261 10.89 -26.19 -2.29
CA ASP A 261 9.69 -26.38 -3.09
C ASP A 261 10.07 -26.72 -4.55
N HIS A 262 9.62 -27.90 -5.00
CA HIS A 262 9.90 -28.42 -6.33
C HIS A 262 9.15 -27.63 -7.42
N ASN A 263 8.11 -26.87 -7.04
CA ASN A 263 7.33 -26.03 -7.93
C ASN A 263 7.92 -24.62 -8.13
N VAL A 264 9.03 -24.26 -7.45
CA VAL A 264 9.61 -22.89 -7.44
C VAL A 264 10.25 -22.51 -8.78
N ARG A 265 10.30 -23.40 -9.78
CA ARG A 265 10.93 -23.09 -11.08
C ARG A 265 10.10 -22.18 -11.99
N ASN A 266 8.80 -22.02 -11.71
CA ASN A 266 7.86 -21.27 -12.56
C ASN A 266 7.42 -19.96 -11.90
N PHE A 267 8.37 -19.06 -11.62
CA PHE A 267 8.06 -17.70 -11.21
C PHE A 267 7.80 -16.81 -12.43
N SER A 268 6.78 -15.95 -12.35
CA SER A 268 6.36 -15.03 -13.41
C SER A 268 6.17 -13.59 -12.89
N GLY A 269 6.10 -13.44 -11.57
CA GLY A 269 5.83 -12.17 -10.93
C GLY A 269 7.04 -11.25 -10.96
N THR A 270 6.75 -9.95 -10.89
CA THR A 270 7.71 -8.90 -10.61
C THR A 270 7.51 -8.44 -9.16
N GLY A 271 8.58 -8.33 -8.36
CA GLY A 271 8.48 -7.87 -6.97
C GLY A 271 7.95 -6.43 -6.90
N ILE A 272 8.69 -5.49 -7.46
CA ILE A 272 8.32 -4.08 -7.59
C ILE A 272 8.45 -3.65 -9.04
N ASN A 273 7.42 -3.02 -9.59
CA ASN A 273 7.44 -2.46 -10.93
C ASN A 273 7.20 -0.94 -10.88
N LEU A 274 8.24 -0.16 -11.17
CA LEU A 274 8.26 1.29 -11.16
C LEU A 274 8.17 1.84 -12.58
N MET A 275 6.96 2.22 -12.99
CA MET A 275 6.69 2.87 -14.28
C MET A 275 6.48 4.39 -14.13
N GLY A 276 6.92 4.97 -13.01
CA GLY A 276 6.84 6.40 -12.71
C GLY A 276 8.21 6.99 -12.39
N ASN A 277 8.24 8.31 -12.20
CA ASN A 277 9.47 9.04 -11.89
C ASN A 277 9.58 9.34 -10.40
N ASP A 278 10.78 9.67 -9.93
CA ASP A 278 11.03 10.22 -8.59
C ASP A 278 10.60 9.29 -7.44
N ASN A 279 10.84 7.98 -7.56
CA ASN A 279 10.51 7.02 -6.51
C ASN A 279 11.75 6.52 -5.76
N ALA A 280 11.56 6.13 -4.51
CA ALA A 280 12.60 5.58 -3.66
C ALA A 280 12.20 4.19 -3.16
N VAL A 281 13.06 3.19 -3.36
CA VAL A 281 12.93 1.85 -2.79
C VAL A 281 14.06 1.64 -1.79
N THR A 282 13.72 1.36 -0.53
CA THR A 282 14.70 1.34 0.57
C THR A 282 14.44 0.20 1.53
N ASP A 283 15.45 -0.60 1.89
CA ASP A 283 15.32 -1.71 2.86
C ASP A 283 14.25 -2.73 2.45
N VAL A 284 14.39 -3.28 1.23
CA VAL A 284 13.41 -4.22 0.68
C VAL A 284 14.05 -5.57 0.39
N ILE A 285 13.40 -6.64 0.83
CA ILE A 285 13.81 -8.03 0.58
C ILE A 285 12.84 -8.66 -0.40
N ILE A 286 13.34 -9.24 -1.49
CA ILE A 286 12.55 -9.82 -2.57
C ILE A 286 13.02 -11.25 -2.86
N PHE A 287 12.12 -12.21 -2.71
CA PHE A 287 12.42 -13.65 -2.80
C PHE A 287 11.68 -14.30 -3.97
N SER A 288 12.44 -15.05 -4.80
CA SER A 288 11.91 -16.01 -5.78
C SER A 288 10.81 -15.44 -6.69
N VAL A 289 11.17 -14.40 -7.43
CA VAL A 289 10.36 -13.74 -8.47
C VAL A 289 11.12 -13.72 -9.80
N GLN A 290 10.43 -13.49 -10.91
CA GLN A 290 11.09 -13.36 -12.23
C GLN A 290 11.97 -12.13 -12.31
N ILE A 291 11.45 -11.00 -11.80
CA ILE A 291 12.16 -9.72 -11.76
C ILE A 291 11.98 -9.14 -10.36
N GLY A 292 13.07 -8.86 -9.65
CA GLY A 292 13.02 -8.28 -8.31
C GLY A 292 12.43 -6.87 -8.36
N VAL A 293 13.16 -5.96 -8.98
CA VAL A 293 12.70 -4.58 -9.24
C VAL A 293 12.81 -4.27 -10.74
N MET A 294 11.69 -3.97 -11.39
CA MET A 294 11.64 -3.40 -12.73
C MET A 294 11.53 -1.88 -12.64
N VAL A 295 12.34 -1.15 -13.39
CA VAL A 295 12.27 0.30 -13.50
C VAL A 295 12.12 0.70 -14.96
N SER A 296 11.07 1.46 -15.24
CA SER A 296 10.71 1.98 -16.56
C SER A 296 10.35 3.48 -16.51
N GLY A 297 10.66 4.16 -15.41
CA GLY A 297 10.64 5.63 -15.28
C GLY A 297 11.97 6.21 -14.75
N GLN A 298 12.14 7.51 -14.88
CA GLN A 298 13.40 8.22 -14.60
C GLN A 298 13.51 8.65 -13.13
N ALA A 299 14.70 9.06 -12.70
CA ALA A 299 14.99 9.65 -11.39
C ALA A 299 14.61 8.76 -10.19
N ASN A 300 14.86 7.45 -10.30
CA ASN A 300 14.55 6.50 -9.22
C ASN A 300 15.80 6.17 -8.38
N VAL A 301 15.60 5.90 -7.08
CA VAL A 301 16.67 5.53 -6.15
C VAL A 301 16.35 4.19 -5.50
N LEU A 302 17.27 3.22 -5.62
CA LEU A 302 17.18 1.91 -4.99
C LEU A 302 18.31 1.79 -3.96
N THR A 303 17.97 1.62 -2.70
CA THR A 303 18.94 1.49 -1.61
C THR A 303 18.65 0.28 -0.74
N ARG A 304 19.67 -0.50 -0.36
CA ARG A 304 19.50 -1.66 0.55
C ARG A 304 18.41 -2.64 0.07
N VAL A 305 18.33 -2.86 -1.24
CA VAL A 305 17.44 -3.85 -1.85
C VAL A 305 18.19 -5.19 -1.91
N HIS A 306 17.62 -6.22 -1.30
CA HIS A 306 18.11 -7.59 -1.36
C HIS A 306 17.21 -8.42 -2.27
N CYS A 307 17.75 -8.87 -3.40
CA CYS A 307 17.07 -9.79 -4.30
C CYS A 307 17.73 -11.17 -4.21
N TYR A 308 16.92 -12.20 -3.94
CA TYR A 308 17.35 -13.59 -3.88
C TYR A 308 16.58 -14.44 -4.91
N ASN A 309 17.30 -15.14 -5.79
CA ASN A 309 16.70 -16.10 -6.70
C ASN A 309 17.56 -17.35 -6.95
N LYS A 310 17.36 -18.38 -6.12
CA LYS A 310 18.07 -19.66 -6.26
C LYS A 310 17.36 -20.69 -7.14
N ALA A 311 16.22 -20.35 -7.76
CA ALA A 311 15.30 -21.35 -8.27
C ALA A 311 15.55 -21.80 -9.72
N THR A 312 16.46 -21.17 -10.47
CA THR A 312 16.89 -21.62 -11.81
C THR A 312 18.41 -21.53 -11.96
N GLY A 313 18.99 -22.35 -12.85
CA GLY A 313 20.43 -22.31 -13.18
C GLY A 313 20.89 -21.05 -13.91
N TRP A 314 19.97 -20.13 -14.23
CA TRP A 314 20.26 -18.80 -14.81
C TRP A 314 19.70 -17.65 -13.96
N GLY A 315 19.09 -17.94 -12.80
CA GLY A 315 18.43 -16.94 -11.94
C GLY A 315 17.25 -16.23 -12.63
N GLY A 316 16.53 -15.42 -11.86
CA GLY A 316 15.72 -14.32 -12.41
C GLY A 316 16.58 -13.05 -12.49
N THR A 317 15.98 -11.91 -12.83
CA THR A 317 16.68 -10.63 -12.81
C THR A 317 16.45 -9.92 -11.48
N GLY A 318 17.50 -9.46 -10.81
CA GLY A 318 17.40 -8.84 -9.49
C GLY A 318 16.87 -7.43 -9.61
N ILE A 319 17.56 -6.60 -10.39
CA ILE A 319 17.12 -5.26 -10.76
C ILE A 319 17.22 -5.14 -12.27
N TYR A 320 16.15 -4.66 -12.91
CA TYR A 320 16.10 -4.42 -14.34
C TYR A 320 15.71 -2.97 -14.63
N LEU A 321 16.63 -2.21 -15.25
CA LEU A 321 16.36 -0.87 -15.75
C LEU A 321 16.09 -0.94 -17.27
N ARG A 322 14.82 -0.74 -17.66
CA ARG A 322 14.35 -0.85 -19.04
C ARG A 322 14.05 0.54 -19.61
N LEU A 323 15.10 1.36 -19.71
CA LEU A 323 15.05 2.78 -20.06
C LEU A 323 16.22 3.18 -20.97
N PRO A 324 16.27 2.64 -22.20
CA PRO A 324 17.37 2.92 -23.11
C PRO A 324 17.47 4.41 -23.41
N GLY A 325 18.65 5.00 -23.22
CA GLY A 325 18.92 6.42 -23.46
C GLY A 325 18.33 7.39 -22.43
N LEU A 326 17.53 6.91 -21.47
CA LEU A 326 16.78 7.74 -20.51
C LEU A 326 17.06 7.39 -19.05
N THR A 327 17.94 6.42 -18.78
CA THR A 327 18.27 5.97 -17.44
C THR A 327 18.80 7.11 -16.58
N GLN A 328 18.12 7.37 -15.46
CA GLN A 328 18.53 8.28 -14.38
C GLN A 328 18.24 7.55 -13.06
N THR A 329 19.18 6.72 -12.60
CA THR A 329 18.91 5.81 -11.47
C THR A 329 20.13 5.60 -10.62
N HIS A 330 19.92 5.63 -9.30
CA HIS A 330 20.95 5.28 -8.31
C HIS A 330 20.63 3.92 -7.69
N ILE A 331 21.59 3.00 -7.70
CA ILE A 331 21.52 1.68 -7.06
C ILE A 331 22.66 1.60 -6.03
N ILE A 332 22.32 1.59 -4.74
CA ILE A 332 23.30 1.77 -3.67
C ILE A 332 23.09 0.72 -2.58
N ASN A 333 24.17 0.12 -2.06
CA ASN A 333 24.10 -0.82 -0.94
C ASN A 333 23.15 -2.02 -1.19
N CYS A 334 22.96 -2.44 -2.43
CA CYS A 334 22.05 -3.53 -2.75
C CYS A 334 22.75 -4.89 -2.64
N TYR A 335 21.99 -5.95 -2.38
CA TYR A 335 22.50 -7.31 -2.28
C TYR A 335 21.82 -8.19 -3.34
N MET A 336 22.61 -8.72 -4.26
CA MET A 336 22.16 -9.66 -5.29
C MET A 336 22.67 -11.07 -4.94
N ASP A 337 21.75 -11.98 -4.64
CA ASP A 337 22.03 -13.37 -4.26
C ASP A 337 21.48 -14.33 -5.33
N TYR A 338 22.37 -14.94 -6.12
CA TYR A 338 22.05 -15.74 -7.31
C TYR A 338 21.25 -15.00 -8.40
N THR A 339 21.46 -13.69 -8.52
CA THR A 339 20.74 -12.83 -9.46
C THR A 339 21.59 -11.63 -9.89
N GLY A 340 21.17 -10.87 -10.89
CA GLY A 340 21.97 -9.74 -11.42
C GLY A 340 21.22 -8.42 -11.57
N ILE A 341 21.99 -7.39 -11.91
CA ILE A 341 21.50 -6.10 -12.38
C ILE A 341 21.60 -6.09 -13.91
N VAL A 342 20.50 -5.76 -14.58
CA VAL A 342 20.45 -5.60 -16.04
C VAL A 342 20.01 -4.18 -16.35
N VAL A 343 20.69 -3.51 -17.27
CA VAL A 343 20.35 -2.16 -17.71
C VAL A 343 20.39 -2.11 -19.23
N GLU A 344 19.41 -1.47 -19.86
CA GLU A 344 19.40 -1.20 -21.30
C GLU A 344 19.95 0.21 -21.56
N ASP A 345 21.05 0.33 -22.31
CA ASP A 345 21.62 1.59 -22.83
C ASP A 345 21.67 2.75 -21.79
N PRO A 346 22.44 2.58 -20.69
CA PRO A 346 22.47 3.54 -19.59
C PRO A 346 23.16 4.86 -19.95
N VAL A 347 22.59 5.98 -19.48
CA VAL A 347 23.20 7.32 -19.64
C VAL A 347 23.60 7.94 -18.30
N GLN A 348 22.68 8.01 -17.31
CA GLN A 348 22.93 8.59 -15.98
C GLN A 348 22.67 7.54 -14.89
N LEU A 349 23.50 6.50 -14.88
CA LEU A 349 23.42 5.39 -13.92
C LEU A 349 24.53 5.49 -12.88
N HIS A 350 24.18 5.33 -11.60
CA HIS A 350 25.14 5.16 -10.52
C HIS A 350 24.89 3.84 -9.78
N ILE A 351 25.90 2.96 -9.73
CA ILE A 351 25.88 1.74 -8.92
C ILE A 351 27.05 1.79 -7.94
N SER A 352 26.79 1.65 -6.64
CA SER A 352 27.84 1.64 -5.62
C SER A 352 27.55 0.74 -4.42
N SER A 353 28.62 0.29 -3.76
CA SER A 353 28.59 -0.41 -2.47
C SER A 353 27.68 -1.64 -2.41
N SER A 354 27.43 -2.28 -3.56
CA SER A 354 26.54 -3.44 -3.66
C SER A 354 27.30 -4.76 -3.55
N PHE A 355 26.68 -5.78 -2.97
CA PHE A 355 27.26 -7.11 -2.77
C PHE A 355 26.61 -8.12 -3.74
N PHE A 356 27.43 -8.99 -4.33
CA PHE A 356 27.02 -9.96 -5.35
C PHE A 356 27.49 -11.35 -4.92
N LEU A 357 26.56 -12.28 -4.71
CA LEU A 357 26.83 -13.66 -4.30
C LEU A 357 26.30 -14.65 -5.33
N GLY A 358 27.04 -15.74 -5.56
CA GLY A 358 26.56 -16.91 -6.32
C GLY A 358 26.30 -16.61 -7.80
N ASP A 359 27.34 -16.38 -8.58
CA ASP A 359 27.27 -16.03 -10.02
C ASP A 359 26.43 -14.78 -10.34
N ALA A 360 26.12 -13.96 -9.33
CA ALA A 360 25.48 -12.67 -9.48
C ALA A 360 26.31 -11.71 -10.35
N PHE A 361 25.64 -10.95 -11.21
CA PHE A 361 26.29 -10.19 -12.29
C PHE A 361 25.72 -8.78 -12.46
N ILE A 362 26.42 -7.98 -13.27
CA ILE A 362 25.93 -6.71 -13.82
C ILE A 362 26.08 -6.77 -15.34
N ILE A 363 25.02 -6.44 -16.07
CA ILE A 363 25.01 -6.25 -17.52
C ILE A 363 24.48 -4.83 -17.80
N LEU A 364 25.21 -4.08 -18.62
CA LEU A 364 24.93 -2.69 -18.99
C LEU A 364 24.73 -2.55 -20.49
#